data_AF-A0A0Q0W6X0-F1
#
_entry.id   AF-A0A0Q0W6X0-F1
#
_cell.length_a   1.000
_cell.length_b   1.000
_cell.length_c   1.000
_cell.angle_alpha   90.00
_cell.angle_beta   90.00
_cell.angle_gamma   90.00
#
_symmetry.space_group_name_H-M   'P 1'
#
loop_
_entity.id
_entity.type
_entity.pdbx_description
1 polymer ?
#
loop_
_entity_poly.entity_id
_entity_poly.type
_entity_poly.pdbx_seq_one_letter_code
_entity_poly.pdbx_strand_id
1 'polypeptide(L)'
;MEQDNVTSQDAYTLQEIFSRPFFLSATIGIPFCIFKLLFGLTAVRVAPGTALDLFGWGVILWAGADLVMNTGRAILDIIGMEAPFEYCTIAQFGRLFKRPMVFLAFDTLLTFCIISAMLWSGWITILTRLESVLWYAATTLNLISLSLVILYNEIRRSE
;
A
#
# COMPACT_ATOMS: atom_id res chain seq x y z
N MET A 1 -34.10 0.18 -28.10
CA MET A 1 -32.66 0.53 -28.13
C MET A 1 -32.40 1.43 -26.93
N GLU A 2 -32.34 0.85 -25.73
CA GLU A 2 -32.12 1.62 -24.48
C GLU A 2 -31.43 0.76 -23.41
N GLN A 3 -30.71 -0.28 -23.85
CA GLN A 3 -30.09 -1.27 -22.97
C GLN A 3 -28.54 -1.28 -23.07
N ASP A 4 -27.96 -0.57 -24.06
CA ASP A 4 -26.50 -0.50 -24.26
C ASP A 4 -25.83 0.72 -23.61
N ASN A 5 -26.61 1.67 -23.09
CA ASN A 5 -26.08 2.94 -22.56
C ASN A 5 -25.78 2.89 -21.04
N VAL A 6 -26.29 1.88 -20.33
CA VAL A 6 -26.13 1.75 -18.86
C VAL A 6 -24.84 1.00 -18.51
N THR A 7 -24.48 -0.03 -19.28
CA THR A 7 -23.27 -0.85 -19.06
C THR A 7 -21.97 -0.09 -19.29
N SER A 8 -21.93 0.78 -20.29
CA SER A 8 -20.74 1.57 -20.62
C SER A 8 -20.46 2.64 -19.56
N GLN A 9 -21.49 3.35 -19.08
CA GLN A 9 -21.34 4.48 -18.14
C GLN A 9 -20.93 4.04 -16.71
N ASP A 10 -21.43 2.90 -16.24
CA ASP A 10 -21.04 2.32 -14.95
C ASP A 10 -19.59 1.80 -14.98
N ALA A 11 -19.16 1.23 -16.10
CA ALA A 11 -17.80 0.75 -16.28
C ALA A 11 -16.76 1.89 -16.25
N TYR A 12 -17.06 3.05 -16.86
CA TYR A 12 -16.19 4.24 -16.78
C TYR A 12 -16.09 4.78 -15.34
N THR A 13 -17.20 4.79 -14.61
CA THR A 13 -17.25 5.28 -13.22
C THR A 13 -16.40 4.42 -12.29
N LEU A 14 -16.45 3.09 -12.45
CA LEU A 14 -15.62 2.17 -11.66
C LEU A 14 -14.13 2.25 -12.01
N GLN A 15 -13.79 2.48 -13.29
CA GLN A 15 -12.39 2.71 -13.69
C GLN A 15 -11.82 3.93 -12.97
N GLU A 16 -12.57 5.02 -12.94
CA GLU A 16 -12.17 6.27 -12.30
C GLU A 16 -11.99 6.06 -10.79
N ILE A 17 -12.85 5.26 -10.16
CA ILE A 17 -12.74 4.91 -8.73
C ILE A 17 -11.49 4.05 -8.46
N PHE A 18 -11.22 3.01 -9.24
CA PHE A 18 -10.10 2.10 -8.99
C PHE A 18 -8.73 2.66 -9.38
N SER A 19 -8.70 3.59 -10.34
CA SER A 19 -7.49 4.32 -10.72
C SER A 19 -7.31 5.61 -9.92
N ARG A 20 -8.31 6.02 -9.13
CA ARG A 20 -8.22 7.26 -8.34
C ARG A 20 -7.08 7.18 -7.34
N PRO A 21 -6.24 8.24 -7.27
CA PRO A 21 -5.14 8.34 -6.31
C PRO A 21 -5.59 8.09 -4.86
N PHE A 22 -6.79 8.53 -4.48
CA PHE A 22 -7.37 8.22 -3.18
C PHE A 22 -7.55 6.72 -2.96
N PHE A 23 -8.20 6.00 -3.87
CA PHE A 23 -8.44 4.56 -3.73
C PHE A 23 -7.11 3.81 -3.61
N LEU A 24 -6.19 4.03 -4.55
CA LEU A 24 -4.88 3.39 -4.54
C LEU A 24 -4.09 3.68 -3.26
N SER A 25 -4.11 4.93 -2.77
CA SER A 25 -3.41 5.28 -1.53
C SER A 25 -4.10 4.67 -0.31
N ALA A 26 -5.43 4.68 -0.25
CA ALA A 26 -6.19 4.21 0.92
C ALA A 26 -6.20 2.68 1.03
N THR A 27 -6.23 1.96 -0.10
CA THR A 27 -6.42 0.51 -0.11
C THR A 27 -5.18 -0.29 -0.46
N ILE A 28 -4.15 0.34 -1.05
CA ILE A 28 -2.88 -0.31 -1.36
C ILE A 28 -1.74 0.34 -0.58
N GLY A 29 -1.58 1.67 -0.70
CA GLY A 29 -0.48 2.41 -0.08
C GLY A 29 -0.45 2.37 1.45
N ILE A 30 -1.53 2.79 2.10
CA ILE A 30 -1.65 2.80 3.57
C ILE A 30 -1.50 1.39 4.16
N PRO A 31 -2.15 0.34 3.62
CA PRO A 31 -1.88 -1.03 4.05
C PRO A 31 -0.41 -1.45 3.97
N PHE A 32 0.29 -1.13 2.88
CA PHE A 32 1.74 -1.38 2.79
C PHE A 32 2.54 -0.65 3.86
N CYS A 33 2.20 0.61 4.16
CA CYS A 33 2.83 1.34 5.25
C CYS A 33 2.57 0.68 6.63
N ILE A 34 1.34 0.21 6.87
CA ILE A 34 0.97 -0.50 8.10
C ILE A 34 1.81 -1.78 8.26
N PHE A 35 1.99 -2.58 7.19
CA PHE A 35 2.83 -3.77 7.27
C PHE A 35 4.27 -3.46 7.65
N LYS A 36 4.88 -2.45 7.02
CA LYS A 36 6.23 -1.99 7.36
C LYS A 36 6.31 -1.54 8.83
N LEU A 37 5.35 -0.74 9.28
CA LEU A 37 5.32 -0.23 10.65
C LEU A 37 5.20 -1.35 11.69
N LEU A 38 4.27 -2.29 11.49
CA LEU A 38 4.05 -3.40 12.41
C LEU A 38 5.26 -4.34 12.46
N PHE A 39 5.90 -4.59 11.32
CA PHE A 39 7.14 -5.35 11.28
C PHE A 39 8.27 -4.64 12.03
N GLY A 40 8.46 -3.33 11.79
CA GLY A 40 9.50 -2.55 12.47
C GLY A 40 9.30 -2.54 13.99
N LEU A 41 8.06 -2.31 14.46
CA LEU A 41 7.70 -2.38 15.89
C LEU A 41 7.99 -3.77 16.48
N THR A 42 7.66 -4.83 15.75
CA THR A 42 7.91 -6.20 16.19
C THR A 42 9.41 -6.49 16.27
N ALA A 43 10.20 -6.08 15.27
CA ALA A 43 11.64 -6.25 15.24
C ALA A 43 12.33 -5.60 16.46
N VAL A 44 11.93 -4.37 16.81
CA VAL A 44 12.38 -3.65 18.02
C VAL A 44 12.04 -4.42 19.30
N ARG A 45 10.85 -5.03 19.37
CA ARG A 45 10.40 -5.78 20.56
C ARG A 45 11.09 -7.13 20.74
N VAL A 46 11.38 -7.82 19.65
CA VAL A 46 11.89 -9.21 19.69
C VAL A 46 13.37 -9.26 20.08
N ALA A 47 14.17 -8.27 19.69
CA ALA A 47 15.61 -8.28 19.94
C ALA A 47 16.17 -6.88 20.29
N PRO A 48 15.75 -6.28 21.41
CA PRO A 48 16.18 -4.94 21.82
C PRO A 48 17.71 -4.86 21.98
N GLY A 49 18.30 -3.74 21.57
CA GLY A 49 19.74 -3.48 21.66
C GLY A 49 20.60 -4.23 20.63
N THR A 50 19.99 -4.95 19.69
CA THR A 50 20.72 -5.67 18.63
C THR A 50 20.70 -4.91 17.29
N ALA A 51 21.42 -5.41 16.29
CA ALA A 51 21.31 -4.87 14.93
C ALA A 51 19.88 -4.94 14.37
N LEU A 52 19.06 -5.91 14.82
CA LEU A 52 17.67 -6.03 14.42
C LEU A 52 16.80 -4.90 15.01
N ASP A 53 17.11 -4.43 16.21
CA ASP A 53 16.44 -3.27 16.83
C ASP A 53 16.72 -2.00 16.01
N LEU A 54 17.99 -1.73 15.70
CA LEU A 54 18.36 -0.59 14.85
C LEU A 54 17.70 -0.66 13.46
N PHE A 55 17.69 -1.85 12.86
CA PHE A 55 16.99 -2.08 11.59
C PHE A 55 15.48 -1.83 11.73
N GLY A 56 14.85 -2.30 12.80
CA GLY A 56 13.44 -2.08 13.10
C GLY A 56 13.08 -0.59 13.19
N TRP A 57 13.89 0.21 13.88
CA TRP A 57 13.74 1.68 13.90
C TRP A 57 13.88 2.31 12.52
N GLY A 58 14.83 1.84 11.71
CA GLY A 58 14.97 2.26 10.32
C GLY A 58 13.70 2.01 9.50
N VAL A 59 13.10 0.81 9.65
CA VAL A 59 11.84 0.47 8.97
C VAL A 59 10.67 1.28 9.51
N ILE A 60 10.60 1.57 10.82
CA ILE A 60 9.57 2.44 11.40
C ILE A 60 9.62 3.84 10.78
N LEU A 61 10.81 4.45 10.70
CA LEU A 61 10.99 5.77 10.10
C LEU A 61 10.61 5.77 8.62
N TRP A 62 11.03 4.75 7.88
CA TRP A 62 10.68 4.57 6.47
C TRP A 62 9.16 4.42 6.28
N ALA A 63 8.51 3.56 7.06
CA ALA A 63 7.06 3.38 7.06
C ALA A 63 6.31 4.67 7.39
N GLY A 64 6.81 5.45 8.36
CA GLY A 64 6.24 6.73 8.74
C GLY A 64 6.30 7.75 7.60
N ALA A 65 7.44 7.84 6.91
CA ALA A 65 7.59 8.73 5.75
C ALA A 65 6.65 8.33 4.60
N ASP A 66 6.58 7.03 4.28
CA ASP A 66 5.66 6.51 3.26
C ASP A 66 4.18 6.74 3.63
N LEU A 67 3.84 6.63 4.91
CA LEU A 67 2.48 6.87 5.40
C LEU A 67 2.11 8.34 5.21
N VAL A 68 2.98 9.28 5.57
CA VAL A 68 2.75 10.72 5.34
C VAL A 68 2.56 11.00 3.85
N MET A 69 3.35 10.38 2.98
CA MET A 69 3.19 10.53 1.53
C MET A 69 1.85 9.98 1.03
N ASN A 70 1.49 8.74 1.37
CA ASN A 70 0.23 8.14 0.92
C ASN A 70 -1.00 8.87 1.48
N THR A 71 -0.97 9.25 2.75
CA THR A 71 -2.05 10.04 3.36
C THR A 71 -2.13 11.44 2.75
N GLY A 72 -0.99 12.10 2.54
CA GLY A 72 -0.94 13.40 1.88
C GLY A 72 -1.53 13.36 0.47
N ARG A 73 -1.19 12.34 -0.32
CA ARG A 73 -1.78 12.13 -1.65
C ARG A 73 -3.29 11.91 -1.57
N ALA A 74 -3.75 11.06 -0.65
CA ALA A 74 -5.17 10.81 -0.46
C ALA A 74 -5.93 12.10 -0.11
N ILE A 75 -5.38 12.93 0.78
CA ILE A 75 -5.97 14.21 1.15
C ILE A 75 -5.99 15.19 -0.02
N LEU A 76 -4.86 15.32 -0.75
CA LEU A 76 -4.76 16.20 -1.92
C LEU A 76 -5.79 15.80 -3.00
N ASP A 77 -5.96 14.49 -3.26
CA ASP A 77 -6.95 13.98 -4.19
C ASP A 77 -8.39 14.33 -3.77
N ILE A 78 -8.70 14.23 -2.46
CA ILE A 78 -10.01 14.60 -1.92
C ILE A 78 -10.31 16.09 -2.14
N ILE A 79 -9.31 16.97 -2.01
CA ILE A 79 -9.48 18.42 -2.22
C ILE A 79 -9.32 18.82 -3.70
N GLY A 80 -9.20 17.87 -4.63
CA GLY A 80 -9.10 18.11 -6.07
C GLY A 80 -7.73 18.60 -6.54
N MET A 81 -6.67 18.37 -5.76
CA MET A 81 -5.29 18.74 -6.09
C MET A 81 -4.45 17.53 -6.46
N GLU A 82 -3.60 17.67 -7.48
CA GLU A 82 -2.61 16.66 -7.81
C GLU A 82 -1.42 16.70 -6.84
N ALA A 83 -0.98 15.54 -6.35
CA ALA A 83 0.16 15.46 -5.44
C ALA A 83 1.49 15.64 -6.19
N PRO A 84 2.41 16.52 -5.75
CA PRO A 84 3.67 16.81 -6.44
C PRO A 84 4.79 15.79 -6.16
N PHE A 85 4.52 14.76 -5.35
CA PHE A 85 5.45 13.70 -4.94
C PHE A 85 4.98 12.33 -5.46
N GLU A 86 5.69 11.24 -5.20
CA GLU A 86 5.35 9.84 -5.59
C GLU A 86 4.57 9.09 -4.48
N TYR A 87 4.18 7.82 -4.67
CA TYR A 87 3.44 7.06 -3.64
C TYR A 87 4.31 6.67 -2.42
N CYS A 88 5.59 6.37 -2.63
CA CYS A 88 6.52 5.94 -1.57
C CYS A 88 7.85 6.69 -1.68
N THR A 89 8.60 6.77 -0.59
CA THR A 89 9.94 7.40 -0.52
C THR A 89 10.94 6.76 -1.49
N ILE A 90 10.91 5.44 -1.64
CA ILE A 90 11.76 4.74 -2.62
C ILE A 90 11.39 5.13 -4.05
N ALA A 91 10.09 5.23 -4.36
CA ALA A 91 9.62 5.71 -5.66
C ALA A 91 10.01 7.17 -5.91
N GLN A 92 9.94 8.01 -4.87
CA GLN A 92 10.40 9.41 -4.91
C GLN A 92 11.90 9.48 -5.22
N PHE A 93 12.71 8.58 -4.69
CA PHE A 93 14.11 8.45 -5.07
C PHE A 93 14.28 7.99 -6.53
N GLY A 94 13.46 7.02 -6.97
CA GLY A 94 13.42 6.56 -8.36
C GLY A 94 13.07 7.66 -9.38
N ARG A 95 12.36 8.71 -8.96
CA ARG A 95 12.10 9.89 -9.79
C ARG A 95 13.38 10.63 -10.18
N LEU A 96 14.42 10.64 -9.34
CA LEU A 96 15.73 11.22 -9.70
C LEU A 96 16.38 10.45 -10.85
N PHE A 97 16.11 9.15 -10.96
CA PHE A 97 16.58 8.28 -12.05
C PHE A 97 15.60 8.20 -13.22
N LYS A 98 14.54 9.02 -13.24
CA LYS A 98 13.46 9.01 -14.25
C LYS A 98 12.76 7.64 -14.38
N ARG A 99 12.79 6.81 -13.33
CA ARG A 99 12.19 5.46 -13.32
C ARG A 99 11.37 5.19 -12.03
N PRO A 100 10.42 6.07 -11.64
CA PRO A 100 9.69 5.93 -10.37
C PRO A 100 8.92 4.60 -10.26
N MET A 101 8.35 4.10 -11.36
CA MET A 101 7.58 2.84 -11.36
C MET A 101 8.40 1.59 -11.00
N VAL A 102 9.67 1.54 -11.41
CA VAL A 102 10.57 0.41 -11.07
C VAL A 102 10.85 0.40 -9.57
N PHE A 103 11.11 1.59 -9.01
CA PHE A 103 11.37 1.77 -7.60
C PHE A 103 10.11 1.52 -6.74
N LEU A 104 8.92 1.85 -7.25
CA LEU A 104 7.65 1.49 -6.63
C LEU A 104 7.44 -0.03 -6.61
N ALA A 105 7.75 -0.73 -7.71
CA ALA A 105 7.69 -2.19 -7.75
C ALA A 105 8.68 -2.84 -6.76
N PHE A 106 9.86 -2.24 -6.60
CA PHE A 106 10.85 -2.68 -5.62
C PHE A 106 10.36 -2.46 -4.18
N ASP A 107 9.78 -1.30 -3.87
CA ASP A 107 9.15 -0.99 -2.58
C ASP A 107 8.04 -2.00 -2.23
N THR A 108 7.24 -2.34 -3.24
CA THR A 108 6.18 -3.36 -3.15
C THR A 108 6.77 -4.74 -2.87
N LEU A 109 7.83 -5.14 -3.58
CA LEU A 109 8.52 -6.41 -3.34
C LEU A 109 9.06 -6.50 -1.91
N LEU A 110 9.73 -5.44 -1.42
CA LEU A 110 10.24 -5.39 -0.05
C LEU A 110 9.10 -5.53 0.97
N THR A 111 7.96 -4.91 0.71
CA THR A 111 6.78 -5.03 1.57
C THR A 111 6.24 -6.46 1.58
N PHE A 112 6.18 -7.14 0.44
CA PHE A 112 5.82 -8.56 0.41
C PHE A 112 6.82 -9.43 1.16
N CYS A 113 8.12 -9.17 1.06
CA CYS A 113 9.13 -9.87 1.87
C CYS A 113 8.89 -9.66 3.38
N ILE A 114 8.53 -8.44 3.80
CA ILE A 114 8.15 -8.14 5.19
C ILE A 114 6.92 -8.96 5.61
N ILE A 115 5.89 -9.00 4.77
CA ILE A 115 4.67 -9.78 5.04
C ILE A 115 5.02 -11.26 5.20
N SER A 116 5.78 -11.82 4.27
CA SER A 116 6.23 -13.21 4.32
C SER A 116 7.06 -13.50 5.57
N ALA A 117 7.97 -12.59 5.94
CA ALA A 117 8.78 -12.73 7.15
C ALA A 117 7.91 -12.78 8.41
N MET A 118 6.95 -11.86 8.56
CA MET A 118 6.01 -11.81 9.68
C MET A 118 5.18 -13.10 9.84
N LEU A 119 4.75 -13.67 8.71
CA LEU A 119 3.98 -14.91 8.68
C LEU A 119 4.84 -16.12 9.01
N TRP A 120 6.02 -16.23 8.38
CA TRP A 120 6.87 -17.41 8.50
C TRP A 120 7.60 -17.49 9.84
N SER A 121 7.99 -16.35 10.43
CA SER A 121 8.62 -16.30 11.76
C SER A 121 7.62 -16.48 12.91
N GLY A 122 6.31 -16.44 12.63
CA GLY A 122 5.27 -16.44 13.66
C GLY A 122 5.12 -15.12 14.43
N TRP A 123 5.83 -14.07 14.02
CA TRP A 123 5.81 -12.75 14.68
C TRP A 123 4.44 -12.08 14.72
N ILE A 124 3.53 -12.48 13.83
CA ILE A 124 2.13 -12.05 13.89
C ILE A 124 1.46 -12.32 15.25
N THR A 125 1.91 -13.35 15.98
CA THR A 125 1.37 -13.70 17.30
C THR A 125 1.82 -12.77 18.43
N ILE A 126 2.85 -11.96 18.18
CA ILE A 126 3.43 -11.00 19.15
C ILE A 126 2.68 -9.65 19.09
N LEU A 127 1.92 -9.43 18.01
CA LEU A 127 1.15 -8.21 17.83
C LEU A 127 0.12 -8.05 18.95
N THR A 128 0.01 -6.82 19.47
CA THR A 128 -1.08 -6.46 20.37
C THR A 128 -2.44 -6.57 19.67
N ARG A 129 -3.53 -6.48 20.44
CA ARG A 129 -4.88 -6.56 19.88
C ARG A 129 -5.14 -5.50 18.80
N LEU A 130 -4.72 -4.26 19.03
CA LEU A 130 -4.90 -3.17 18.07
C LEU A 130 -4.05 -3.39 16.81
N GLU A 131 -2.80 -3.82 16.98
CA GLU A 131 -1.89 -4.10 15.86
C GLU A 131 -2.37 -5.28 15.02
N SER A 132 -2.91 -6.32 15.66
CA SER A 132 -3.53 -7.45 14.97
C SER A 132 -4.74 -7.00 14.14
N VAL A 133 -5.60 -6.15 14.71
CA VAL A 133 -6.75 -5.58 13.96
C VAL A 133 -6.26 -4.76 12.77
N LEU A 134 -5.23 -3.93 12.95
CA LEU A 134 -4.63 -3.17 11.85
C LEU A 134 -4.02 -4.08 10.78
N TRP A 135 -3.33 -5.15 11.18
CA TRP A 135 -2.78 -6.14 10.26
C TRP A 135 -3.88 -6.80 9.43
N TYR A 136 -4.95 -7.28 10.06
CA TYR A 136 -6.05 -7.94 9.36
C TYR A 136 -6.82 -6.97 8.47
N ALA A 137 -7.06 -5.75 8.91
CA ALA A 137 -7.70 -4.71 8.11
C ALA A 137 -6.84 -4.35 6.89
N ALA A 138 -5.53 -4.12 7.09
CA ALA A 138 -4.59 -3.84 6.01
C ALA A 138 -4.53 -5.00 5.00
N THR A 139 -4.45 -6.24 5.47
CA THR A 139 -4.46 -7.44 4.62
C THR A 139 -5.74 -7.53 3.80
N THR A 140 -6.89 -7.32 4.44
CA THR A 140 -8.19 -7.39 3.78
C THR A 140 -8.31 -6.31 2.70
N LEU A 141 -8.00 -5.06 3.05
CA LEU A 141 -8.05 -3.95 2.10
C LEU A 141 -7.09 -4.16 0.93
N ASN A 142 -5.84 -4.57 1.21
CA ASN A 142 -4.82 -4.75 0.19
C ASN A 142 -5.16 -5.88 -0.79
N LEU A 143 -5.46 -7.07 -0.27
CA LEU A 143 -5.70 -8.25 -1.12
C LEU A 143 -7.00 -8.13 -1.91
N ILE A 144 -8.09 -7.66 -1.27
CA ILE A 144 -9.37 -7.49 -1.96
C ILE A 144 -9.22 -6.42 -3.04
N SER A 145 -8.59 -5.28 -2.73
CA SER A 145 -8.48 -4.19 -3.71
C SER A 145 -7.60 -4.56 -4.89
N LEU A 146 -6.47 -5.24 -4.67
CA LEU A 146 -5.65 -5.77 -5.75
C LEU A 146 -6.44 -6.76 -6.62
N SER A 147 -7.19 -7.67 -5.99
CA SER A 147 -8.00 -8.66 -6.72
C SER A 147 -9.11 -8.01 -7.54
N LEU A 148 -9.78 -6.99 -6.99
CA LEU A 148 -10.80 -6.22 -7.69
C LEU A 148 -10.23 -5.46 -8.89
N VAL A 149 -9.08 -4.80 -8.73
CA VAL A 149 -8.39 -4.09 -9.82
C VAL A 149 -8.00 -5.06 -10.93
N ILE A 150 -7.45 -6.23 -10.59
CA ILE A 150 -7.08 -7.25 -11.57
C ILE A 150 -8.31 -7.79 -12.30
N LEU A 151 -9.34 -8.20 -11.56
CA LEU A 151 -10.58 -8.75 -12.13
C LEU A 151 -11.23 -7.74 -13.08
N TYR A 152 -11.33 -6.48 -12.66
CA TYR A 152 -11.88 -5.41 -13.47
C TYR A 152 -11.11 -5.20 -14.78
N ASN A 153 -9.77 -5.16 -14.70
CA ASN A 153 -8.93 -5.00 -15.89
C ASN A 153 -9.07 -6.17 -16.87
N GLU A 154 -9.23 -7.40 -16.38
CA GLU A 154 -9.36 -8.58 -17.24
C GLU A 154 -10.72 -8.67 -17.93
N ILE A 155 -11.81 -8.37 -17.21
CA ILE A 155 -13.17 -8.31 -17.80
C ILE A 155 -13.17 -7.35 -18.98
N ARG A 156 -12.58 -6.17 -18.82
CA ARG A 156 -12.53 -5.16 -19.88
C ARG A 156 -11.62 -5.53 -21.05
N ARG A 157 -10.54 -6.25 -20.82
CA ARG A 157 -9.68 -6.73 -21.91
C ARG A 157 -10.39 -7.77 -22.79
N SER A 158 -11.40 -8.43 -22.24
CA SER A 158 -12.18 -9.48 -22.89
C SER A 158 -13.40 -8.95 -23.65
N GLU A 159 -13.72 -7.65 -23.50
CA GLU A 159 -14.70 -6.90 -24.31
C GLU A 159 -14.03 -6.22 -25.50
#